data_AF-A0A7W0EPV3-F1
#
_entry.id   AF-A0A7W0EPV3-F1
#
_cell.length_a   1.000
_cell.length_b   1.000
_cell.length_c   1.000
_cell.angle_alpha   90.00
_cell.angle_beta   90.00
_cell.angle_gamma   90.00
#
_symmetry.space_group_name_H-M   'P 1'
#
loop_
_entity.id
_entity.type
_entity.pdbx_description
1 polymer ?
#
loop_
_entity_poly.entity_id
_entity_poly.type
_entity_poly.pdbx_seq_one_letter_code
_entity_poly.pdbx_strand_id
1 'polypeptide(L)' 'MTEENIIINKAEVSAKEEKYSGIVSLILVQKQDGWTYEVEDMSHDNLPLTWRAETPEKASRKLRDIYSNKVWDFNIVD' A
#
# COMPACT_ATOMS: atom_id res chain seq x y z
N MET A 1 1.75 11.82 -23.05
CA MET A 1 1.98 10.39 -22.80
C MET A 1 1.35 10.13 -21.45
N THR A 2 0.18 9.48 -21.41
CA THR A 2 -0.51 9.14 -20.18
C THR A 2 0.32 8.07 -19.47
N GLU A 3 0.86 8.39 -18.30
CA GLU A 3 1.60 7.46 -17.46
C GLU A 3 0.63 6.36 -16.98
N GLU A 4 0.62 5.24 -17.68
CA GLU A 4 -0.10 4.04 -17.26
C GLU A 4 0.61 3.47 -16.02
N ASN A 5 0.13 3.85 -14.84
CA ASN A 5 0.54 3.21 -13.59
C ASN A 5 0.04 1.76 -13.63
N ILE A 6 0.95 0.81 -13.84
CA ILE A 6 0.61 -0.62 -13.80
C ILE A 6 0.37 -0.99 -12.34
N ILE A 7 -0.88 -1.33 -12.02
CA ILE A 7 -1.28 -1.85 -10.70
C ILE A 7 -0.93 -3.34 -10.67
N ILE A 8 -0.05 -3.74 -9.75
CA ILE A 8 0.46 -5.12 -9.73
C ILE A 8 -0.11 -5.95 -8.57
N ASN A 9 -0.43 -5.33 -7.43
CA ASN A 9 -0.99 -6.03 -6.26
C ASN A 9 -1.85 -5.09 -5.42
N LYS A 10 -2.89 -5.62 -4.76
CA LYS A 10 -3.65 -4.92 -3.72
C LYS A 10 -3.26 -5.42 -2.34
N ALA A 11 -3.31 -4.55 -1.34
CA ALA A 11 -3.15 -4.91 0.05
C ALA A 11 -4.16 -4.17 0.92
N GLU A 12 -4.62 -4.81 1.97
CA GLU A 12 -5.52 -4.23 2.95
C GLU A 12 -4.80 -4.14 4.30
N VAL A 13 -4.92 -2.97 4.94
CA VAL A 13 -4.43 -2.73 6.30
C VAL A 13 -5.63 -2.36 7.17
N SER A 14 -5.81 -3.04 8.29
CA SER A 14 -6.86 -2.74 9.27
C SER A 14 -6.28 -2.63 10.68
N ALA A 15 -6.87 -1.78 11.52
CA ALA A 15 -6.48 -1.68 12.93
C ALA A 15 -7.10 -2.83 13.74
N LYS A 16 -6.33 -3.39 14.68
CA LYS A 16 -6.75 -4.49 15.56
C LYS A 16 -7.74 -4.06 16.64
N GLU A 17 -7.86 -2.77 16.92
CA GLU A 17 -8.72 -2.24 17.98
C GLU A 17 -10.04 -1.68 17.40
N GLU A 18 -11.16 -2.12 17.98
CA GLU A 18 -12.55 -1.82 17.57
C GLU A 18 -12.89 -0.32 17.41
N LYS A 19 -12.06 0.59 17.95
CA LYS A 19 -12.28 2.04 17.85
C LYS A 19 -11.95 2.63 16.48
N TYR A 20 -11.20 1.92 15.64
CA TYR A 20 -10.85 2.35 14.29
C TYR A 20 -11.09 1.21 13.29
N SER A 21 -12.36 0.95 12.95
CA SER A 21 -12.76 -0.09 11.99
C SER A 21 -12.59 0.35 10.52
N GLY A 22 -11.43 0.92 10.18
CA GLY A 22 -11.11 1.33 8.82
C GLY A 22 -10.23 0.29 8.13
N ILE A 23 -10.71 -0.30 7.04
CA ILE A 23 -9.86 -1.02 6.10
C ILE A 23 -9.31 0.02 5.13
N VAL A 24 -7.98 0.12 5.07
CA VAL A 24 -7.28 0.96 4.10
C VAL A 24 -6.79 0.07 2.97
N SER A 25 -7.33 0.29 1.77
CA SER A 25 -6.87 -0.36 0.55
C SER A 25 -5.61 0.34 0.04
N LEU A 26 -4.59 -0.46 -0.28
CA LEU A 26 -3.32 -0.03 -0.80
C LEU A 26 -3.06 -0.71 -2.13
N ILE A 27 -2.56 0.03 -3.11
CA ILE A 27 -2.20 -0.49 -4.44
C ILE A 27 -0.70 -0.36 -4.67
N LEU A 28 -0.05 -1.45 -5.08
CA LEU A 28 1.36 -1.43 -5.46
C LEU A 28 1.50 -0.83 -6.85
N VAL A 29 2.30 0.24 -6.95
CA VAL A 29 2.53 0.98 -8.19
C VAL A 29 4.02 1.13 -8.48
N GLN A 30 4.35 1.17 -9.78
CA GLN A 30 5.68 1.52 -10.26
C GLN A 30 5.75 3.02 -10.54
N LYS A 31 6.72 3.70 -9.94
CA LYS A 31 7.10 5.09 -10.24
C LYS A 31 8.48 5.11 -10.90
N GLN A 32 8.85 6.26 -11.46
CA GLN A 32 10.13 6.47 -12.14
C GLN A 32 11.34 6.19 -11.22
N ASP A 33 11.18 6.38 -9.91
CA ASP A 33 12.21 6.22 -8.88
C ASP A 33 12.11 4.91 -8.07
N GLY A 34 11.17 4.02 -8.43
CA GLY A 34 11.00 2.71 -7.81
C GLY A 34 9.55 2.35 -7.50
N TRP A 35 9.37 1.37 -6.62
CA TRP A 35 8.08 0.79 -6.25
C TRP A 35 7.58 1.37 -4.92
N THR A 36 6.27 1.61 -4.85
CA THR A 36 5.60 2.06 -3.62
C THR A 36 4.16 1.60 -3.58
N TYR A 37 3.51 1.80 -2.43
CA TYR A 37 2.07 1.66 -2.34
C TYR A 37 1.39 3.03 -2.34
N GLU A 38 0.22 3.12 -2.96
CA GLU A 38 -0.67 4.27 -2.82
C GLU A 38 -1.92 3.86 -2.05
N VAL A 39 -2.45 4.78 -1.24
CA VAL A 39 -3.76 4.60 -0.62
C VAL A 39 -4.82 4.79 -1.69
N GLU A 40 -5.64 3.76 -1.90
CA GLU A 40 -6.83 3.81 -2.76
C GLU A 40 -7.92 4.57 -1.99
N ASP A 41 -8.04 5.87 -2.26
CA ASP A 41 -9.15 6.71 -1.79
C ASP A 41 -10.16 6.87 -2.94
N MET A 42 -11.41 6.48 -2.71
CA MET A 42 -12.47 6.64 -3.72
C MET A 42 -12.90 8.10 -3.92
N SER A 43 -12.50 9.01 -3.02
CA SER A 43 -12.92 10.41 -3.02
C SER A 43 -11.87 11.39 -3.55
N HIS A 44 -10.59 10.98 -3.62
CA HIS A 44 -9.47 11.85 -4.01
C HIS A 44 -8.47 11.09 -4.88
N ASP A 45 -7.46 11.80 -5.39
CA ASP A 45 -6.29 11.18 -6.01
C ASP A 45 -5.57 10.25 -5.02
N ASN A 46 -5.12 9.10 -5.52
CA ASN A 46 -4.38 8.12 -4.73
C ASN A 46 -3.14 8.77 -4.07
N LEU A 47 -2.97 8.55 -2.77
CA LEU A 47 -1.88 9.15 -2.01
C LEU A 47 -0.70 8.17 -1.91
N PRO A 48 0.46 8.46 -2.54
CA PRO A 48 1.61 7.57 -2.46
C PRO A 48 2.24 7.62 -1.06
N LEU A 49 2.67 6.47 -0.57
CA LEU A 49 3.51 6.41 0.63
C LEU A 49 4.84 7.12 0.37
N THR A 50 5.42 7.69 1.43
CA THR A 50 6.62 8.55 1.37
C THR A 50 7.92 7.81 1.08
N TRP A 51 7.87 6.48 1.03
CA TRP A 51 9.03 5.63 0.79
C TRP A 51 8.95 4.93 -0.57
N ARG A 52 10.13 4.53 -1.06
CA ARG A 52 10.33 3.76 -2.28
C ARG A 52 11.12 2.48 -2.00
N ALA A 53 10.98 1.51 -2.88
CA ALA A 53 11.75 0.27 -2.89
C ALA A 53 12.20 -0.07 -4.31
N GLU A 54 13.33 -0.74 -4.44
CA GLU A 54 13.91 -1.06 -5.76
C GLU A 54 13.12 -2.13 -6.52
N THR A 55 12.42 -3.02 -5.80
CA THR A 55 11.65 -4.13 -6.38
C THR A 55 10.27 -4.22 -5.71
N PRO A 56 9.26 -4.80 -6.40
CA PRO A 56 7.93 -4.98 -5.83
C PRO A 56 7.96 -5.84 -4.56
N GLU A 57 8.80 -6.87 -4.48
CA GLU A 57 8.93 -7.73 -3.30
C GLU A 57 9.52 -6.98 -2.10
N LYS A 58 10.50 -6.10 -2.35
CA LYS A 58 11.05 -5.21 -1.31
C LYS A 58 10.00 -4.20 -0.84
N ALA A 59 9.14 -3.72 -1.73
CA ALA A 59 8.02 -2.85 -1.36
C ALA A 59 7.03 -3.58 -0.44
N SER A 60 6.60 -4.79 -0.81
CA SER A 60 5.69 -5.61 0.00
C SER A 60 6.29 -5.96 1.35
N ARG A 61 7.59 -6.31 1.40
CA ARG A 61 8.30 -6.60 2.65
C ARG A 61 8.38 -5.36 3.54
N LYS A 62 8.73 -4.20 2.98
CA LYS A 62 8.80 -2.93 3.72
C LYS A 62 7.43 -2.51 4.25
N LEU A 63 6.37 -2.68 3.46
CA LEU A 63 5.00 -2.43 3.88
C LEU A 63 4.64 -3.32 5.07
N ARG A 64 4.94 -4.63 4.98
CA ARG A 64 4.76 -5.57 6.08
C ARG A 64 5.59 -5.17 7.30
N ASP A 65 6.85 -4.78 7.16
CA ASP A 65 7.69 -4.39 8.30
C ASP A 65 7.16 -3.13 9.02
N ILE A 66 6.52 -2.20 8.29
CA ILE A 66 5.91 -0.99 8.86
C ILE A 66 4.61 -1.32 9.60
N TYR A 67 3.74 -2.14 9.00
CA TYR A 67 2.38 -2.37 9.48
C TYR A 67 2.19 -3.68 10.26
N SER A 68 3.09 -4.66 10.21
CA SER A 68 2.94 -5.94 10.94
C SER A 68 3.16 -5.83 12.45
N ASN A 69 3.06 -4.63 13.02
CA ASN A 69 3.16 -4.44 14.46
C ASN A 69 1.83 -4.78 15.16
N LYS A 70 1.83 -4.82 16.50
CA LYS A 70 0.68 -5.28 17.32
C LYS A 70 -0.66 -4.54 17.10
N VAL A 71 -0.65 -3.44 16.35
CA VAL A 71 -1.79 -2.53 16.15
C VAL A 71 -2.49 -2.76 14.81
N TRP A 72 -1.83 -3.33 13.80
CA TRP A 72 -2.43 -3.49 12.47
C TRP A 72 -2.40 -4.95 12.01
N ASP A 73 -3.43 -5.36 11.29
CA ASP A 73 -3.48 -6.56 10.48
C ASP A 73 -3.20 -6.19 9.03
N PHE A 74 -2.41 -7.02 8.36
CA PHE A 74 -1.96 -6.82 6.98
C PHE A 74 -2.32 -8.06 6.16
N ASN A 75 -3.13 -7.87 5.13
CA ASN A 75 -3.47 -8.91 4.17
C ASN A 75 -3.10 -8.42 2.76
N ILE A 76 -2.38 -9.25 2.00
CA ILE A 76 -2.24 -9.03 0.56
C ILE A 76 -3.44 -9.71 -0.09
N VAL A 77 -4.16 -8.97 -0.93
CA VAL A 77 -5.34 -9.45 -1.64
C VAL A 77 -4.93 -9.61 -3.10
N ASP A 78 -4.89 -10.85 -3.57
CA ASP A 78 -4.57 -11.24 -4.96
C ASP A 78 -5.78 -10.97 -5.88
#